data_AF-A0A967BAK8-F1
#
_entry.id   AF-A0A967BAK8-F1
#
_cell.length_a   1.000
_cell.length_b   1.000
_cell.length_c   1.000
_cell.angle_alpha   90.00
_cell.angle_beta   90.00
_cell.angle_gamma   90.00
#
_symmetry.space_group_name_H-M   'P 1'
#
loop_
_entity.id
_entity.type
_entity.pdbx_description
1 polymer ?
#
loop_
_entity_poly.entity_id
_entity_poly.type
_entity_poly.pdbx_seq_one_letter_code
_entity_poly.pdbx_strand_id
1 'polypeptide(L)' 'MKPAKLSERTGPPHFIADKAYDADPLIEKLEEREITPVIPSKKNRICPRKICFSIYKKRNIIERFFARLKQ' A
#
# COMPACT_ATOMS: atom_id res chain seq x y z
N MET A 1 -13.26 17.01 23.10
CA MET A 1 -12.01 16.53 22.48
C MET A 1 -11.68 15.18 23.09
N LYS A 2 -11.70 14.08 22.32
CA LYS A 2 -11.16 12.81 22.83
C LYS A 2 -9.63 12.92 22.88
N PRO A 3 -8.96 12.53 23.97
CA PRO A 3 -7.51 12.60 24.06
C PRO A 3 -6.91 11.63 23.04
N ALA A 4 -5.98 12.12 22.22
CA ALA A 4 -5.16 11.28 21.35
C ALA A 4 -4.38 10.31 22.24
N LYS A 5 -4.73 9.02 22.22
CA LYS A 5 -3.86 8.00 22.77
C LYS A 5 -2.61 7.97 21.92
N LEU A 6 -1.49 8.41 22.50
CA LEU A 6 -0.15 8.13 21.99
C LEU A 6 0.17 6.65 22.26
N SER A 7 -0.55 5.75 21.61
CA SER A 7 -0.14 4.35 21.52
C SER A 7 0.87 4.27 20.40
N GLU A 8 2.08 3.83 20.72
CA GLU A 8 3.20 3.63 19.81
C GLU A 8 2.75 3.05 18.46
N ARG A 9 2.80 3.88 17.41
CA ARG A 9 2.44 3.48 16.05
C ARG A 9 3.52 2.52 15.55
N THR A 10 3.27 1.21 15.67
CA THR A 10 4.23 0.14 15.33
C THR A 10 4.13 -0.36 13.89
N GLY A 11 3.30 0.25 13.04
CA GLY A 11 3.06 -0.17 11.65
C GLY A 11 3.80 0.68 10.60
N PRO A 12 4.12 0.12 9.42
CA PRO A 12 4.69 0.89 8.33
C PRO A 12 3.69 1.95 7.83
N PRO A 13 4.14 3.15 7.43
CA PRO A 13 3.23 4.21 7.00
C PRO A 13 2.56 3.94 5.64
N HIS A 14 3.15 3.09 4.82
CA HIS A 14 2.68 2.78 3.47
C HIS A 14 2.72 1.27 3.21
N PHE A 15 1.69 0.76 2.54
CA PHE A 15 1.64 -0.61 2.05
C PHE A 15 1.69 -0.58 0.52
N ILE A 16 2.76 -1.12 -0.07
CA ILE A 16 2.94 -1.17 -1.52
C ILE A 16 2.63 -2.59 -1.99
N ALA A 17 1.70 -2.73 -2.93
CA ALA A 17 1.37 -4.03 -3.51
C ALA A 17 0.94 -3.92 -4.96
N ASP A 18 0.94 -5.07 -5.62
CA ASP A 18 0.48 -5.22 -7.00
C ASP A 18 -1.02 -4.96 -7.15
N LYS A 19 -1.40 -4.59 -8.37
CA LYS A 19 -2.79 -4.39 -8.80
C LYS A 19 -3.72 -5.56 -8.47
N ALA A 20 -3.19 -6.79 -8.41
CA ALA A 20 -3.97 -7.96 -8.03
C ALA A 20 -4.57 -7.84 -6.60
N TYR A 21 -3.88 -7.13 -5.71
CA TYR A 21 -4.28 -6.86 -4.33
C TYR A 21 -5.24 -5.67 -4.19
N ASP A 22 -5.72 -5.10 -5.29
CA ASP A 22 -6.82 -4.14 -5.24
C ASP A 22 -8.13 -4.87 -4.89
N ALA A 23 -8.36 -5.03 -3.59
CA ALA A 23 -9.54 -5.62 -2.99
C ALA A 23 -10.02 -4.70 -1.86
N ASP A 24 -11.31 -4.36 -1.83
CA ASP A 24 -11.88 -3.46 -0.83
C ASP A 24 -11.63 -3.95 0.62
N PRO A 25 -11.82 -5.25 0.96
CA PRO A 25 -11.59 -5.72 2.33
C PRO A 25 -10.13 -5.59 2.79
N LEU A 26 -9.17 -5.66 1.88
CA LEU A 26 -7.76 -5.45 2.23
C LEU A 26 -7.49 -3.98 2.55
N ILE A 27 -8.13 -3.10 1.79
CA ILE A 27 -7.86 -1.67 1.81
C ILE A 27 -8.51 -1.03 3.02
N GLU A 28 -9.74 -1.42 3.34
CA GLU A 28 -10.41 -1.04 4.58
C GLU A 28 -9.58 -1.43 5.82
N LYS A 29 -9.01 -2.65 5.84
CA LYS A 29 -8.12 -3.10 6.94
C LYS A 29 -6.82 -2.30 7.05
N LEU A 30 -6.29 -1.82 5.93
CA LEU A 30 -5.08 -0.99 5.94
C LEU A 30 -5.40 0.41 6.45
N GLU A 31 -6.52 0.98 6.02
CA GLU A 31 -7.00 2.29 6.45
C GLU A 31 -7.36 2.29 7.95
N GLU A 32 -8.01 1.23 8.46
CA GLU A 32 -8.29 1.04 9.89
C GLU A 32 -7.01 1.05 10.75
N ARG A 33 -5.89 0.59 10.17
CA ARG A 33 -4.57 0.56 10.82
C ARG A 33 -3.75 1.83 10.57
N GLU A 34 -4.33 2.86 9.96
CA GLU A 34 -3.65 4.10 9.58
C GLU A 34 -2.43 3.84 8.65
N ILE A 35 -2.55 2.82 7.80
CA ILE A 35 -1.55 2.45 6.78
C ILE A 35 -2.08 2.90 5.42
N THR A 36 -1.30 3.71 4.70
CA THR A 36 -1.72 4.20 3.39
C THR A 36 -1.53 3.12 2.31
N PRO A 37 -2.59 2.66 1.63
CA PRO A 37 -2.48 1.69 0.55
C PRO A 37 -1.96 2.34 -0.73
N VAL A 38 -0.80 1.91 -1.22
CA VAL A 38 -0.19 2.32 -2.49
C VAL A 38 -0.32 1.17 -3.48
N ILE A 39 -1.57 0.90 -3.86
CA ILE A 39 -1.97 -0.20 -4.75
C ILE A 39 -2.64 0.39 -5.99
N PRO A 40 -2.15 0.11 -7.22
CA PRO A 40 -2.79 0.57 -8.44
C PRO A 40 -4.21 0.03 -8.56
N SER A 41 -5.13 0.89 -9.01
CA SER A 41 -6.53 0.51 -9.22
C SER A 41 -6.69 -0.50 -10.37
N LYS A 42 -7.58 -1.48 -10.20
CA LYS A 42 -8.07 -2.39 -11.24
C LYS A 42 -8.71 -1.63 -12.40
N LYS A 43 -8.64 -2.21 -13.61
CA LYS A 43 -9.16 -1.56 -14.83
C LYS A 43 -10.68 -1.37 -14.78
N ASN A 44 -11.39 -2.27 -14.10
CA ASN A 44 -12.85 -2.28 -13.95
C ASN A 44 -13.36 -1.47 -12.75
N ARG A 45 -12.49 -0.71 -12.06
CA ARG A 45 -12.88 0.09 -10.90
C ARG A 45 -13.62 1.34 -11.40
N ILE A 46 -14.85 1.55 -10.94
CA ILE A 46 -15.68 2.71 -11.31
C ILE A 46 -15.04 4.01 -10.80
N CYS A 47 -14.52 3.99 -9.58
CA CYS A 47 -13.80 5.10 -8.98
C CYS A 47 -12.36 4.67 -8.65
N PRO A 48 -11.37 4.99 -9.52
CA PRO A 48 -9.97 4.72 -9.26
C PRO A 48 -9.46 5.56 -8.08
N ARG A 49 -8.74 4.94 -7.15
CA ARG A 49 -8.06 5.69 -6.08
C ARG A 49 -6.85 6.43 -6.61
N LYS A 50 -6.63 7.64 -6.08
CA LYS A 50 -5.39 8.39 -6.28
C LYS A 50 -4.31 7.78 -5.40
N ILE A 51 -3.23 7.33 -6.02
CA ILE A 51 -2.06 6.82 -5.31
C ILE A 51 -0.84 7.69 -5.59
N CYS A 52 0.09 7.74 -4.64
CA CYS A 52 1.38 8.40 -4.85
C CYS A 52 2.28 7.50 -5.70
N PHE A 53 2.32 7.74 -7.01
CA PHE A 53 3.05 6.88 -7.96
C PHE A 53 4.57 6.86 -7.71
N SER A 54 5.14 7.93 -7.12
CA SER A 54 6.55 7.95 -6.72
C SER A 54 6.87 6.91 -5.64
N ILE A 55 5.93 6.64 -4.73
CA ILE A 55 6.06 5.59 -3.71
C ILE A 55 5.91 4.21 -4.35
N TYR A 56 4.94 4.04 -5.26
CA TYR A 56 4.73 2.78 -5.97
C TYR A 56 5.98 2.32 -6.73
N LYS A 57 6.70 3.24 -7.37
CA LYS A 57 7.97 2.95 -8.09
C LYS A 57 9.04 2.29 -7.21
N LYS A 58 8.99 2.43 -5.89
CA LYS A 58 9.98 1.81 -4.97
C LYS A 58 9.94 0.28 -5.01
N ARG A 59 8.85 -0.34 -5.49
CA ARG A 59 8.77 -1.80 -5.69
C ARG A 59 9.85 -2.35 -6.61
N ASN A 60 10.29 -1.57 -7.61
CA ASN A 60 11.32 -1.99 -8.56
C ASN A 60 12.66 -2.34 -7.88
N ILE A 61 12.94 -1.79 -6.69
CA ILE A 61 14.13 -2.17 -5.91
C ILE A 61 14.07 -3.65 -5.52
N ILE A 62 12.91 -4.09 -5.02
CA ILE A 62 12.65 -5.46 -4.60
C ILE A 62 12.63 -6.39 -5.82
N GLU A 63 11.99 -5.98 -6.92
CA GLU A 63 11.96 -6.77 -8.17
C GLU A 63 13.36 -7.01 -8.73
N ARG A 64 14.20 -5.97 -8.78
CA ARG A 64 15.59 -6.11 -9.24
C ARG A 64 16.42 -6.99 -8.32
N PHE A 65 16.18 -6.94 -7.02
CA PHE A 65 16.83 -7.83 -6.06
C PHE A 65 16.52 -9.30 -6.38
N PHE A 66 15.24 -9.65 -6.53
CA PHE A 66 14.86 -11.03 -6.88
C PHE A 66 15.31 -11.45 -8.28
N ALA A 67 15.33 -10.54 -9.25
CA ALA A 67 15.85 -10.83 -10.58
C ALA A 67 17.34 -11.24 -10.55
N ARG A 68 18.14 -10.59 -9.70
CA ARG A 68 19.56 -10.93 -9.51
C ARG A 68 19.76 -12.25 -8.78
N LEU A 69 18.87 -12.60 -7.84
CA LEU A 69 18.96 -13.88 -7.12
C LEU A 69 18.64 -15.11 -7.99
N LYS A 70 17.99 -14.92 -9.13
CA LYS A 70 17.64 -16.01 -10.06
C LYS A 70 18.69 -16.23 -11.15
N GLN A 71 19.75 -15.41 -11.19
CA GLN A 71 20.92 -15.62 -12.05
C GLN A 71 21.81 -16.71 -11.47
#